data_AF-A0A0J5GL75-F1
#
_entry.id   AF-A0A0J5GL75-F1
#
_cell.length_a   1.000
_cell.length_b   1.000
_cell.length_c   1.000
_cell.angle_alpha   90.00
_cell.angle_beta   90.00
_cell.angle_gamma   90.00
#
_symmetry.space_group_name_H-M   'P 1'
#
loop_
_entity.id
_entity.type
_entity.pdbx_description
1 polymer ?
#
loop_
_entity_poly.entity_id
_entity_poly.type
_entity_poly.pdbx_seq_one_letter_code
_entity_poly.pdbx_strand_id
1 'polypeptide(L)' 'MQNEFHCCATCIHFQAMRRGEAMHYLCKRLGFDTKPTYQFSCWEPKENVKQLMKKRQSSE' A
#
# COMPACT_ATOMS: atom_id res chain seq x y z
N MET A 1 -11.05 -15.32 3.38
CA MET A 1 -9.99 -14.46 3.97
C MET A 1 -10.20 -13.07 3.44
N GLN A 2 -10.84 -12.18 4.21
CA GLN A 2 -10.91 -10.77 3.84
C GLN A 2 -9.50 -10.22 4.04
N ASN A 3 -8.84 -9.79 2.96
CA ASN A 3 -7.49 -9.26 3.05
C ASN A 3 -7.54 -7.92 3.80
N GLU A 4 -7.39 -7.97 5.12
CA GLU A 4 -7.40 -6.81 6.03
C GLU A 4 -6.26 -5.81 5.75
N PHE A 5 -5.33 -6.18 4.86
CA PHE A 5 -4.22 -5.35 4.42
C PHE A 5 -4.50 -4.68 3.05
N HIS A 6 -5.67 -4.10 2.85
CA HIS A 6 -5.98 -3.30 1.64
C HIS A 6 -5.58 -1.82 1.74
N CYS A 7 -4.60 -1.49 2.57
CA CYS A 7 -4.09 -0.12 2.62
C CYS A 7 -3.05 0.08 1.51
N CYS A 8 -3.33 1.01 0.59
CA CYS A 8 -2.36 1.41 -0.42
C CYS A 8 -1.02 1.82 0.19
N ALA A 9 -0.96 2.30 1.44
CA ALA A 9 0.28 2.74 2.09
C ALA A 9 1.40 1.68 2.13
N THR A 10 1.07 0.39 2.13
CA THR A 10 2.06 -0.71 2.16
C THR A 10 2.40 -1.27 0.78
N CYS A 11 1.75 -0.75 -0.26
CA CYS A 11 1.96 -1.16 -1.65
C CYS A 11 3.27 -0.58 -2.23
N ILE A 12 3.90 -1.31 -3.15
CA ILE A 12 5.05 -0.80 -3.94
C ILE A 12 4.69 0.45 -4.75
N HIS A 13 3.43 0.56 -5.16
CA HIS A 13 2.93 1.63 -6.02
C HIS A 13 2.45 2.86 -5.25
N PHE A 14 2.53 2.86 -3.92
CA PHE A 14 2.16 4.00 -3.10
C PHE A 14 3.12 5.16 -3.32
N GLN A 15 2.58 6.31 -3.70
CA GLN A 15 3.34 7.52 -3.90
C GLN A 15 2.71 8.65 -3.08
N ALA A 16 3.47 9.14 -2.10
CA ALA A 16 3.15 10.38 -1.40
C ALA A 16 3.81 11.53 -2.15
N MET A 17 3.01 12.49 -2.60
CA MET A 17 3.47 13.69 -3.29
C MET A 17 2.97 14.91 -2.51
N ARG A 18 3.90 15.79 -2.13
CA ARG A 18 3.53 17.09 -1.55
C ARG A 18 3.20 18.04 -2.69
N ARG A 19 1.94 18.48 -2.79
CA ARG A 19 1.55 19.58 -3.69
C ARG A 19 1.25 20.80 -2.83
N GLY A 20 2.21 21.72 -2.78
CA GLY A 20 2.12 22.94 -1.98
C GLY A 20 2.05 22.64 -0.48
N GLU A 21 0.93 23.04 0.14
CA GLU A 21 0.66 22.86 1.57
C GLU A 21 -0.01 21.52 1.90
N ALA A 22 -0.52 20.79 0.90
CA ALA A 22 -1.22 19.53 1.10
C ALA A 22 -0.37 18.32 0.72
N MET A 23 -0.50 17.25 1.50
CA MET A 23 0.00 15.92 1.15
C MET A 23 -1.04 15.19 0.31
N HIS A 24 -0.65 14.81 -0.90
CA HIS A 24 -1.44 13.98 -1.79
C HIS A 24 -0.87 12.58 -1.82
N TYR A 25 -1.75 11.60 -1.89
CA TYR A 25 -1.38 10.21 -1.97
C TYR A 25 -1.98 9.65 -3.25
N LEU A 26 -1.14 9.09 -4.10
CA LEU A 26 -1.55 8.58 -5.39
C LEU A 26 -0.91 7.21 -5.67
N CYS A 27 -1.61 6.42 -6.47
CA CYS A 27 -1.12 5.13 -6.92
C CYS A 27 -0.33 5.33 -8.21
N LYS A 28 0.98 5.10 -8.21
CA LYS A 28 1.83 5.24 -9.39
C LYS A 28 1.40 4.29 -10.53
N ARG A 29 0.86 3.12 -10.20
CA ARG A 29 0.40 2.12 -11.18
C ARG A 29 -0.86 2.57 -11.92
N LEU A 30 -1.85 3.10 -11.19
CA LEU A 30 -3.15 3.44 -11.77
C LEU A 30 -3.28 4.94 -12.09
N GLY A 31 -2.43 5.79 -11.52
CA GLY A 31 -2.50 7.25 -11.67
C GLY A 31 -3.62 7.91 -10.87
N PHE A 32 -4.36 7.18 -10.03
CA PHE A 32 -5.46 7.73 -9.23
C PHE A 32 -5.03 8.14 -7.82
N ASP A 33 -5.73 9.15 -7.29
CA ASP A 33 -5.64 9.56 -5.90
C ASP A 33 -6.13 8.43 -4.99
N THR A 34 -5.30 8.04 -4.03
CA THR A 34 -5.61 7.00 -3.06
C THR A 34 -6.23 7.64 -1.84
N LYS A 35 -7.52 7.38 -1.62
CA LYS A 35 -8.21 7.77 -0.39
C LYS A 35 -8.20 6.61 0.61
N PRO A 36 -8.21 6.88 1.92
CA PRO A 36 -8.28 5.84 2.94
C PRO A 36 -9.56 4.99 2.86
N THR A 37 -10.59 5.47 2.17
CA THR A 37 -11.83 4.74 1.89
C THR A 37 -11.75 3.83 0.66
N TYR A 38 -10.69 3.94 -0.15
CA TYR A 38 -10.57 3.20 -1.40
C TYR A 38 -9.88 1.87 -1.18
N GLN A 39 -10.55 0.81 -1.63
CA GLN A 39 -10.00 -0.54 -1.64
C GLN A 39 -9.55 -0.83 -3.06
N PHE A 40 -8.24 -1.01 -3.24
CA PHE A 40 -7.67 -1.36 -4.53
C PHE A 40 -7.31 -2.84 -4.52
N SER A 41 -7.82 -3.60 -5.50
CA SER A 41 -7.46 -5.02 -5.66
C SER A 41 -6.02 -5.23 -6.14
N CYS A 42 -5.34 -4.18 -6.60
CA CYS A 42 -3.97 -4.26 -7.12
C CYS A 42 -2.89 -4.16 -6.02
N TRP A 43 -3.18 -4.64 -4.80
CA TRP A 43 -2.26 -4.54 -3.68
C TRP A 43 -1.05 -5.47 -3.86
N GLU A 44 0.13 -4.86 -4.04
CA GLU A 44 1.39 -5.56 -4.19
C GLU A 44 2.35 -5.11 -3.08
N PRO A 45 2.56 -5.91 -2.03
CA PRO A 45 3.41 -5.52 -0.91
C PRO A 45 4.86 -5.37 -1.37
N LYS A 46 5.55 -4.37 -0.79
CA LYS A 46 7.01 -4.20 -0.98
C LYS A 46 7.75 -5.47 -0.59
N GLU A 47 8.90 -5.70 -1.22
CA GLU A 47 9.71 -6.89 -0.94
C GLU A 47 10.07 -6.98 0.55
N ASN A 48 10.39 -5.85 1.19
CA ASN A 48 10.60 -5.76 2.63
C ASN A 48 9.37 -6.20 3.46
N VAL A 49 8.16 -5.87 3.00
CA VAL A 49 6.91 -6.31 3.64
C VAL A 49 6.71 -7.81 3.42
N LYS A 50 6.97 -8.34 2.21
CA LYS A 50 6.94 -9.78 1.95
C LYS A 50 7.92 -10.54 2.84
N GLN A 51 9.12 -10.00 3.04
CA GLN A 51 10.12 -10.57 3.96
C GLN A 51 9.63 -10.56 5.41
N LEU A 52 9.03 -9.46 5.87
CA LEU A 52 8.44 -9.35 7.21
C LEU A 52 7.27 -10.32 7.41
N MET A 53 6.42 -10.51 6.40
CA MET A 53 5.33 -11.47 6.44
C MET A 53 5.86 -12.90 6.57
N LYS A 54 6.88 -13.27 5.79
CA LYS A 54 7.54 -14.58 5.90
C LYS A 54 8.16 -14.80 7.29
N LYS A 55 8.84 -13.79 7.84
CA LYS A 55 9.39 -13.86 9.21
C LYS A 55 8.33 -14.03 10.30
N ARG A 56 7.13 -13.47 10.10
CA ARG A 56 6.02 -13.64 11.05
C ARG A 56 5.33 -15.00 10.93
N GLN A 57 5.35 -15.62 9.74
CA GLN A 57 4.80 -16.95 9.53
C GLN A 57 5.67 -18.08 10.09
N SER A 58 6.95 -17.82 10.38
CA SER A 58 7.89 -18.82 10.92
C SER A 58 7.97 -18.85 12.44
N SER A 59 7.10 -18.11 13.15
CA SER A 59 6.98 -18.12 14.61
C SER A 59 5.76 -18.96 15.01
N GLU A 60 5.80 -20.25 14.70
CA GLU A 60 4.79 -21.22 15.14
C GLU A 60 5.49 -22.42 15.79
#